data_AF-A0A7S2DGY3-F1
#
_entry.id   AF-A0A7S2DGY3-F1
#
_cell.length_a   1.000
_cell.length_b   1.000
_cell.length_c   1.000
_cell.angle_alpha   90.00
_cell.angle_beta   90.00
_cell.angle_gamma   90.00
#
_symmetry.space_group_name_H-M   'P 1'
#
loop_
_entity.id
_entity.type
_entity.pdbx_description
1 polymer ?
#
loop_
_entity_poly.entity_id
_entity_poly.type
_entity_poly.pdbx_seq_one_letter_code
_entity_poly.pdbx_strand_id
1 'polypeptide(L)'
;SLARQFYAALFKSTAQATGVELENVVYVKSSSSHYFVMTPTAKSLIKCGVVKDSSHQPLLDRRNLDMSKLDELMQKLANFPFKKDEPAVLEAMKSGADEGFPGYADGGPRLFDFSKMRRSQEGLKVVPPPGIDTDASGYEDDALLVSLVGDCLMEPFWPEGLGIVRGFFSALDACSAVKRWAEGTDRVKTVAHFDTAFAKLK
;
A
#
# COMPACT_ATOMS: atom_id res chain seq x y z
N SER A 1 5.55 -14.36 2.60
CA SER A 1 4.31 -14.05 1.86
C SER A 1 3.69 -15.35 1.38
N LEU A 2 2.38 -15.51 1.54
CA LEU A 2 1.61 -16.68 1.10
C LEU A 2 0.44 -16.20 0.23
N ALA A 3 0.21 -16.85 -0.90
CA ALA A 3 -0.90 -16.55 -1.80
C ALA A 3 -1.80 -17.78 -1.99
N ARG A 4 -3.11 -17.59 -2.02
CA ARG A 4 -4.11 -18.67 -2.08
C ARG A 4 -3.88 -19.64 -3.23
N GLN A 5 -3.45 -19.13 -4.39
CA GLN A 5 -3.15 -19.92 -5.58
C GLN A 5 -2.08 -21.00 -5.36
N PHE A 6 -1.17 -20.81 -4.40
CA PHE A 6 -0.11 -21.78 -4.07
C PHE A 6 -0.42 -22.58 -2.79
N TYR A 7 -1.32 -22.09 -1.94
CA TYR A 7 -1.59 -22.65 -0.61
C TYR A 7 -3.08 -22.92 -0.37
N ALA A 8 -3.82 -23.39 -1.37
CA ALA A 8 -5.28 -23.50 -1.33
C ALA A 8 -5.83 -24.23 -0.09
N ALA A 9 -5.18 -25.31 0.34
CA ALA A 9 -5.59 -26.05 1.55
C ALA A 9 -5.46 -25.20 2.83
N LEU A 10 -4.36 -24.47 2.99
CA LEU A 10 -4.14 -23.57 4.13
C LEU A 10 -5.19 -22.47 4.19
N PHE A 11 -5.48 -21.84 3.05
CA PHE A 11 -6.49 -20.78 2.97
C PHE A 11 -7.90 -21.31 3.20
N LYS A 12 -8.20 -22.55 2.79
CA LYS A 12 -9.47 -23.22 3.13
C LYS A 12 -9.59 -23.44 4.64
N SER A 13 -8.54 -23.94 5.29
CA SER A 13 -8.51 -24.11 6.75
C SER A 13 -8.61 -22.77 7.48
N THR A 14 -7.97 -21.72 6.95
CA THR A 14 -8.08 -20.35 7.50
C THR A 14 -9.53 -19.88 7.46
N ALA A 15 -10.21 -20.04 6.32
CA ALA A 15 -11.61 -19.65 6.18
C ALA A 15 -12.54 -20.45 7.10
N GLN A 16 -12.28 -21.75 7.27
CA GLN A 16 -13.03 -22.60 8.20
C GLN A 16 -12.85 -22.17 9.66
N ALA A 17 -11.63 -21.79 10.06
CA ALA A 17 -11.32 -21.41 11.43
C ALA A 17 -11.77 -19.99 11.80
N THR A 18 -11.72 -19.05 10.83
CA THR A 18 -11.88 -17.62 11.10
C THR A 18 -13.13 -17.00 10.49
N GLY A 19 -13.73 -17.65 9.49
CA GLY A 19 -14.87 -17.13 8.71
C GLY A 19 -14.49 -16.20 7.56
N VAL A 20 -13.23 -15.76 7.46
CA VAL A 20 -12.77 -14.87 6.38
C VAL A 20 -12.02 -15.64 5.30
N GLU A 21 -12.32 -15.32 4.05
CA GLU A 21 -11.59 -15.84 2.89
C GLU A 21 -10.52 -14.83 2.51
N LEU A 22 -9.27 -15.28 2.37
CA LEU A 22 -8.14 -14.43 2.01
C LEU A 22 -7.59 -14.83 0.63
N GLU A 23 -7.14 -13.86 -0.15
CA GLU A 23 -6.40 -14.06 -1.39
C GLU A 23 -4.89 -14.15 -1.14
N ASN A 24 -4.39 -13.36 -0.18
CA ASN A 24 -2.99 -13.40 0.25
C ASN A 24 -2.87 -13.03 1.74
N VAL A 25 -1.73 -13.43 2.32
CA VAL A 25 -1.26 -12.98 3.64
C VAL A 25 0.25 -12.79 3.59
N VAL A 26 0.71 -11.64 4.08
CA VAL A 26 2.10 -11.33 4.36
C VAL A 26 2.21 -11.16 5.87
N TYR A 27 3.08 -11.96 6.48
CA TYR A 27 3.43 -11.87 7.89
C TYR A 27 4.92 -11.54 8.01
N VAL A 28 5.22 -10.47 8.72
CA VAL A 28 6.58 -10.01 9.03
C VAL A 28 6.72 -9.94 10.54
N LYS A 29 7.75 -10.61 11.07
CA LYS A 29 8.12 -10.54 12.49
C LYS A 29 9.25 -9.52 12.65
N SER A 30 9.02 -8.49 13.44
CA SER A 30 10.02 -7.51 13.87
C SER A 30 10.39 -7.74 15.34
N SER A 31 11.44 -7.06 15.81
CA SER A 31 11.80 -7.03 17.24
C SER A 31 10.75 -6.32 18.10
N SER A 32 10.00 -5.37 17.51
CA SER A 32 9.03 -4.53 18.23
C SER A 32 7.57 -4.90 17.97
N SER A 33 7.27 -5.66 16.91
CA SER A 33 5.89 -5.96 16.52
C SER A 33 5.77 -7.12 15.54
N HIS A 34 4.58 -7.71 15.50
CA HIS A 34 4.17 -8.67 14.48
C HIS A 34 3.25 -7.97 13.48
N TYR A 35 3.66 -7.90 12.22
CA TYR A 35 2.94 -7.16 11.19
C TYR A 35 2.26 -8.10 10.20
N PHE A 36 0.98 -7.85 9.93
CA PHE A 36 0.17 -8.59 8.97
C PHE A 36 -0.39 -7.66 7.90
N VAL A 37 -0.27 -8.07 6.65
CA VAL A 37 -1.03 -7.52 5.51
C VAL A 37 -1.78 -8.67 4.87
N MET A 38 -3.06 -8.48 4.63
CA MET A 38 -3.93 -9.51 4.08
C MET A 38 -4.85 -8.91 3.04
N THR A 39 -5.30 -9.72 2.10
CA THR A 39 -6.33 -9.33 1.14
C THR A 39 -7.57 -10.20 1.34
N PRO A 40 -8.50 -9.80 2.22
CA PRO A 40 -9.76 -10.52 2.42
C PRO A 40 -10.74 -10.29 1.27
N THR A 41 -11.63 -11.26 1.02
CA THR A 41 -12.72 -11.07 0.05
C THR A 41 -13.81 -10.19 0.66
N ALA A 42 -14.36 -9.25 -0.12
CA ALA A 42 -15.47 -8.39 0.32
C ALA A 42 -16.67 -9.20 0.85
N LYS A 43 -16.99 -10.31 0.17
CA LYS A 43 -18.09 -11.21 0.57
C LYS A 43 -17.88 -11.79 1.97
N SER A 44 -16.65 -12.17 2.31
CA SER A 44 -16.38 -12.74 3.62
C SER A 44 -16.34 -11.69 4.73
N LEU A 45 -15.88 -10.46 4.44
CA LEU A 45 -15.98 -9.33 5.38
C LEU A 45 -17.43 -9.00 5.74
N ILE A 46 -18.33 -9.03 4.75
CA ILE A 46 -19.78 -8.85 4.98
C ILE A 46 -20.33 -9.97 5.86
N LYS A 47 -20.01 -11.24 5.56
CA LYS A 47 -20.44 -12.39 6.37
C LYS A 47 -19.90 -12.35 7.80
N CYS A 48 -18.70 -11.80 8.00
CA CYS A 48 -18.11 -11.63 9.34
C CYS A 48 -18.71 -10.45 10.11
N GLY A 49 -19.60 -9.65 9.51
CA GLY A 49 -20.19 -8.46 10.12
C GLY A 49 -19.25 -7.26 10.21
N VAL A 50 -18.07 -7.32 9.56
CA VAL A 50 -17.11 -6.20 9.53
C VAL A 50 -17.67 -5.05 8.68
N VAL A 51 -18.38 -5.38 7.60
CA VAL A 51 -19.10 -4.43 6.75
C VAL A 51 -20.57 -4.44 7.17
N LYS A 52 -21.10 -3.29 7.58
CA LYS A 52 -22.47 -3.16 8.12
C LYS A 52 -23.54 -3.22 7.03
N ASP A 53 -23.30 -2.52 5.92
CA ASP A 53 -24.21 -2.44 4.78
C ASP A 53 -23.46 -2.74 3.48
N SER A 54 -23.88 -3.80 2.78
CA SER A 54 -23.27 -4.24 1.52
C SER A 54 -23.64 -3.35 0.32
N SER A 55 -24.66 -2.50 0.45
CA SER A 55 -25.10 -1.56 -0.58
C SER A 55 -24.41 -0.20 -0.48
N HIS A 56 -23.75 0.10 0.64
CA HIS A 56 -23.05 1.35 0.85
C HIS A 56 -21.85 1.52 -0.11
N GLN A 57 -21.66 2.74 -0.62
CA GLN A 57 -20.56 3.09 -1.51
C GLN A 57 -19.89 4.40 -1.05
N PRO A 58 -18.56 4.41 -0.85
CA PRO A 58 -17.61 3.29 -0.99
C PRO A 58 -17.79 2.20 0.07
N LEU A 59 -17.64 0.92 -0.29
CA LEU A 59 -17.88 -0.21 0.63
C LEU A 59 -17.11 -0.11 1.95
N LEU A 60 -15.85 0.37 1.88
CA LEU A 60 -14.94 0.49 3.03
C LEU A 60 -14.98 1.87 3.71
N ASP A 61 -16.04 2.67 3.50
CA ASP A 61 -16.24 3.91 4.25
C ASP A 61 -16.20 3.63 5.77
N ARG A 62 -15.45 4.43 6.53
CA ARG A 62 -15.26 4.24 7.98
C ARG A 62 -16.59 4.11 8.75
N ARG A 63 -17.65 4.78 8.30
CA ARG A 63 -18.98 4.71 8.94
C ARG A 63 -19.64 3.34 8.72
N ASN A 64 -19.35 2.72 7.58
CA ASN A 64 -19.86 1.41 7.18
C ASN A 64 -19.07 0.23 7.80
N LEU A 65 -17.99 0.51 8.54
CA LEU A 65 -17.18 -0.52 9.19
C LEU A 65 -17.55 -0.69 10.66
N ASP A 66 -17.71 -1.95 11.08
CA ASP A 66 -17.75 -2.34 12.48
C ASP A 66 -16.33 -2.67 12.94
N MET A 67 -15.71 -1.71 13.65
CA MET A 67 -14.33 -1.86 14.12
C MET A 67 -14.19 -2.92 15.21
N SER A 68 -15.24 -3.21 15.97
CA SER A 68 -15.22 -4.29 16.97
C SER A 68 -15.18 -5.65 16.27
N LYS A 69 -15.97 -5.82 15.21
CA LYS A 69 -15.94 -7.05 14.40
C LYS A 69 -14.63 -7.21 13.64
N LEU A 70 -14.03 -6.10 13.18
CA LEU A 70 -12.70 -6.14 12.58
C LEU A 70 -11.65 -6.61 13.59
N ASP A 71 -11.68 -6.08 14.80
CA ASP A 71 -10.79 -6.46 15.90
C ASP A 71 -10.89 -7.95 16.25
N GLU A 72 -12.12 -8.44 16.50
CA GLU A 72 -12.41 -9.85 16.73
C GLU A 72 -11.86 -10.74 15.61
N LEU A 73 -12.04 -10.32 14.36
CA LEU A 73 -11.53 -11.06 13.21
C LEU A 73 -10.00 -11.11 13.17
N MET A 74 -9.34 -9.99 13.48
CA MET A 74 -7.87 -9.94 13.52
C MET A 74 -7.30 -10.80 14.65
N GLN A 75 -7.94 -10.85 15.81
CA GLN A 75 -7.54 -11.75 16.89
C GLN A 75 -7.64 -13.23 16.46
N LYS A 76 -8.73 -13.61 15.77
CA LYS A 76 -8.88 -14.97 15.20
C LYS A 76 -7.77 -15.30 14.21
N LEU A 77 -7.41 -14.36 13.34
CA LEU A 77 -6.33 -14.53 12.37
C LEU A 77 -4.96 -14.59 13.03
N ALA A 78 -4.69 -13.75 14.03
CA ALA A 78 -3.45 -13.81 14.81
C ALA A 78 -3.32 -15.09 15.64
N ASN A 79 -4.45 -15.75 15.95
CA ASN A 79 -4.51 -17.06 16.58
C ASN A 79 -4.51 -18.24 15.59
N PHE A 80 -4.33 -17.99 14.28
CA PHE A 80 -4.23 -19.04 13.27
C PHE A 80 -2.75 -19.35 12.93
N PRO A 81 -2.34 -20.64 12.92
CA PRO A 81 -0.96 -21.02 12.60
C PRO A 81 -0.72 -21.01 11.09
N PHE A 82 -0.36 -19.84 10.54
CA PHE A 82 -0.09 -19.68 9.10
C PHE A 82 1.14 -20.44 8.60
N LYS A 83 2.03 -20.85 9.49
CA LYS A 83 3.20 -21.65 9.16
C LYS A 83 3.08 -23.01 9.84
N LYS A 84 3.26 -24.06 9.03
CA LYS A 84 3.45 -25.42 9.52
C LYS A 84 4.69 -25.39 10.41
N ASP A 85 4.59 -25.84 11.65
CA ASP A 85 5.68 -25.91 12.65
C ASP A 85 6.00 -24.62 13.43
N GLU A 86 5.24 -23.54 13.26
CA GLU A 86 5.27 -22.40 14.19
C GLU A 86 3.91 -22.25 14.90
N PRO A 87 3.88 -21.97 16.21
CA PRO A 87 2.64 -21.64 16.90
C PRO A 87 2.02 -20.36 16.32
N ALA A 88 0.72 -20.18 16.56
CA ALA A 88 0.06 -18.93 16.21
C ALA A 88 0.68 -17.76 16.99
N VAL A 89 0.55 -16.53 16.49
CA VAL A 89 1.19 -15.36 17.11
C VAL A 89 0.71 -15.15 18.54
N LEU A 90 -0.60 -15.23 18.76
CA LEU A 90 -1.16 -15.08 20.11
C LEU A 90 -0.79 -16.24 21.04
N GLU A 91 -0.64 -17.45 20.51
CA GLU A 91 -0.18 -18.60 21.28
C GLU A 91 1.29 -18.43 21.70
N ALA A 92 2.16 -17.99 20.78
CA ALA A 92 3.56 -17.72 21.07
C ALA A 92 3.75 -16.64 22.15
N MET A 93 2.89 -15.62 22.15
CA MET A 93 2.97 -14.50 23.09
C MET A 93 2.55 -14.87 24.53
N LYS A 94 1.62 -15.82 24.70
CA LYS A 94 1.16 -16.29 26.02
C LYS A 94 2.26 -16.96 26.86
N SER A 95 3.34 -17.43 26.23
CA SER A 95 4.48 -18.02 26.92
C SER A 95 5.29 -17.01 27.77
N GLY A 96 4.97 -15.71 27.71
CA GLY A 96 5.79 -14.61 28.24
C GLY A 96 5.28 -13.86 29.48
N ALA A 97 4.21 -14.31 30.16
CA ALA A 97 3.68 -13.79 31.45
C ALA A 97 2.44 -12.86 31.42
N ASP A 98 1.67 -12.81 30.34
CA ASP A 98 0.34 -12.17 30.37
C ASP A 98 -0.65 -12.99 29.51
N GLU A 99 -1.80 -13.37 30.07
CA GLU A 99 -2.78 -14.23 29.37
C GLU A 99 -3.68 -13.46 28.37
N GLY A 100 -3.56 -12.13 28.35
CA GLY A 100 -4.36 -11.22 27.54
C GLY A 100 -3.83 -10.96 26.13
N PHE A 101 -4.66 -10.31 25.30
CA PHE A 101 -4.22 -9.76 24.02
C PHE A 101 -3.23 -8.61 24.27
N PRO A 102 -2.01 -8.64 23.71
CA PRO A 102 -0.93 -7.69 24.05
C PRO A 102 -1.17 -6.27 23.51
N GLY A 103 -2.32 -6.02 22.89
CA GLY A 103 -2.63 -4.78 22.22
C GLY A 103 -1.99 -4.67 20.84
N TYR A 104 -2.33 -3.59 20.15
CA TYR A 104 -1.71 -3.23 18.88
C TYR A 104 -0.56 -2.27 19.12
N ALA A 105 0.52 -2.41 18.33
CA ALA A 105 1.64 -1.47 18.38
C ALA A 105 1.26 -0.06 17.87
N ASP A 106 0.12 0.05 17.16
CA ASP A 106 -0.40 1.27 16.58
C ASP A 106 -1.90 1.46 16.94
N GLY A 107 -2.64 2.20 16.12
CA GLY A 107 -4.07 2.48 16.33
C GLY A 107 -5.01 1.30 16.05
N GLY A 108 -4.50 0.08 15.92
CA GLY A 108 -5.30 -1.11 15.64
C GLY A 108 -5.55 -1.34 14.15
N PRO A 109 -6.36 -2.34 13.82
CA PRO A 109 -6.47 -2.83 12.45
C PRO A 109 -7.18 -1.83 11.53
N ARG A 110 -6.75 -1.81 10.27
CA ARG A 110 -7.26 -0.90 9.24
C ARG A 110 -7.56 -1.68 7.96
N LEU A 111 -8.56 -1.20 7.23
CA LEU A 111 -8.93 -1.70 5.90
C LEU A 111 -8.63 -0.63 4.85
N PHE A 112 -8.05 -1.06 3.74
CA PHE A 112 -7.69 -0.21 2.61
C PHE A 112 -8.24 -0.82 1.33
N ASP A 113 -8.63 0.03 0.39
CA ASP A 113 -9.12 -0.39 -0.92
C ASP A 113 -7.95 -0.54 -1.91
N PHE A 114 -7.66 -1.78 -2.32
CA PHE A 114 -6.68 -2.08 -3.37
C PHE A 114 -7.32 -2.44 -4.72
N SER A 115 -8.62 -2.19 -4.90
CA SER A 115 -9.34 -2.55 -6.14
C SER A 115 -8.87 -1.76 -7.36
N LYS A 116 -8.27 -0.58 -7.13
CA LYS A 116 -7.72 0.27 -8.19
C LYS A 116 -6.35 0.74 -7.75
N MET A 117 -5.34 0.48 -8.57
CA MET A 117 -4.03 1.11 -8.42
C MET A 117 -3.99 2.40 -9.23
N ARG A 118 -3.53 3.49 -8.62
CA ARG A 118 -3.32 4.77 -9.31
C ARG A 118 -1.88 4.91 -9.77
N ARG A 119 -1.72 5.44 -10.97
CA ARG A 119 -0.44 5.82 -11.56
C ARG A 119 -0.62 7.16 -12.26
N SER A 120 0.28 8.10 -12.00
CA SER A 120 0.26 9.37 -12.72
C SER A 120 0.55 9.13 -14.20
N GLN A 121 -0.16 9.85 -15.07
CA GLN A 121 0.16 9.86 -16.50
C GLN A 121 1.48 10.61 -16.76
N GLU A 122 1.76 11.64 -15.97
CA GLU A 122 2.92 12.52 -16.12
C GLU A 122 3.63 12.66 -14.77
N GLY A 123 4.94 12.37 -14.74
CA GLY A 123 5.72 12.42 -13.50
C GLY A 123 6.68 13.61 -13.37
N LEU A 124 6.91 14.34 -14.47
CA LEU A 124 7.72 15.55 -14.50
C LEU A 124 7.09 16.55 -15.47
N LYS A 125 6.99 17.82 -15.06
CA LYS A 125 6.47 18.91 -15.87
C LYS A 125 7.31 20.16 -15.72
N VAL A 126 7.32 20.96 -16.77
CA VAL A 126 7.81 22.33 -16.74
C VAL A 126 6.60 23.24 -16.78
N VAL A 127 6.47 24.11 -15.78
CA VAL A 127 5.35 25.05 -15.67
C VAL A 127 5.88 26.46 -15.51
N PRO A 128 5.12 27.49 -15.93
CA PRO A 128 5.46 28.86 -15.62
C PRO A 128 5.43 29.11 -14.09
N PRO A 129 6.14 30.14 -13.59
CA PRO A 129 5.90 30.65 -12.26
C PRO A 129 4.43 31.06 -12.03
N PRO A 130 3.93 30.98 -10.79
CA PRO A 130 2.63 31.55 -10.45
C PRO A 130 2.55 33.05 -10.76
N GLY A 131 1.41 33.52 -11.30
CA GLY A 131 1.14 34.95 -11.53
C GLY A 131 1.64 35.51 -12.87
N ILE A 132 2.07 34.63 -13.76
CA ILE A 132 2.66 34.95 -15.05
C ILE A 132 1.72 34.41 -16.16
N ASP A 133 1.39 35.26 -17.15
CA ASP A 133 0.49 34.90 -18.25
C ASP A 133 1.27 34.23 -19.40
N THR A 134 0.87 33.01 -19.76
CA THR A 134 1.64 32.10 -20.63
C THR A 134 1.80 32.57 -22.06
N ASP A 135 0.94 33.47 -22.50
CA ASP A 135 0.88 33.92 -23.89
C ASP A 135 1.79 35.13 -24.18
N ALA A 136 2.36 35.77 -23.14
CA ALA A 136 3.00 37.07 -23.26
C ALA A 136 4.53 37.10 -23.04
N SER A 137 5.14 36.12 -22.36
CA SER A 137 6.59 36.15 -22.12
C SER A 137 7.26 34.81 -22.40
N GLY A 138 8.37 34.88 -23.12
CA GLY A 138 9.34 33.79 -23.18
C GLY A 138 10.01 33.62 -21.82
N TYR A 139 9.33 32.96 -20.87
CA TYR A 139 9.84 32.65 -19.52
C TYR A 139 10.95 31.59 -19.55
N GLU A 140 11.92 31.74 -20.45
CA GLU A 140 13.00 30.77 -20.66
C GLU A 140 13.84 30.58 -19.39
N ASP A 141 14.05 31.65 -18.62
CA ASP A 141 14.91 31.64 -17.44
C ASP A 141 14.19 31.40 -16.10
N ASP A 142 12.86 31.58 -16.03
CA ASP A 142 12.09 31.47 -14.78
C ASP A 142 11.22 30.20 -14.69
N ALA A 143 11.32 29.26 -15.62
CA ALA A 143 10.46 28.07 -15.57
C ALA A 143 10.68 27.20 -14.33
N LEU A 144 9.58 26.65 -13.83
CA LEU A 144 9.56 25.75 -12.68
C LEU A 144 9.49 24.30 -13.15
N LEU A 145 10.43 23.49 -12.68
CA LEU A 145 10.41 22.04 -12.85
C LEU A 145 9.66 21.40 -11.67
N VAL A 146 8.56 20.70 -11.96
CA VAL A 146 7.70 20.05 -10.96
C VAL A 146 7.71 18.55 -11.19
N SER A 147 8.03 17.76 -10.16
CA SER A 147 8.09 16.29 -10.24
C SER A 147 7.26 15.63 -9.15
N LEU A 148 6.71 14.45 -9.49
CA LEU A 148 6.07 13.54 -8.54
C LEU A 148 7.03 12.41 -8.17
N VAL A 149 7.10 12.06 -6.89
CA VAL A 149 8.00 11.03 -6.35
C VAL A 149 7.26 10.18 -5.32
N GLY A 150 7.50 8.86 -5.32
CA GLY A 150 6.86 7.94 -4.37
C GLY A 150 5.39 7.65 -4.70
N ASP A 151 4.57 7.47 -3.67
CA ASP A 151 3.18 7.03 -3.80
C ASP A 151 2.31 7.98 -4.62
N CYS A 152 2.65 9.29 -4.69
CA CYS A 152 1.93 10.24 -5.54
C CYS A 152 2.23 10.07 -7.04
N LEU A 153 3.37 9.45 -7.39
CA LEU A 153 3.70 9.08 -8.76
C LEU A 153 3.06 7.73 -9.12
N MET A 154 3.19 6.75 -8.22
CA MET A 154 2.68 5.40 -8.42
C MET A 154 2.29 4.76 -7.08
N GLU A 155 1.02 4.45 -6.93
CA GLU A 155 0.47 3.82 -5.74
C GLU A 155 1.01 2.38 -5.62
N PRO A 156 1.63 2.02 -4.47
CA PRO A 156 2.18 0.69 -4.29
C PRO A 156 1.11 -0.32 -3.85
N PHE A 157 1.19 -1.53 -4.40
CA PHE A 157 0.49 -2.68 -3.83
C PHE A 157 1.36 -3.32 -2.73
N TRP A 158 0.99 -3.09 -1.46
CA TRP A 158 1.85 -3.46 -0.31
C TRP A 158 2.23 -4.95 -0.23
N PRO A 159 1.36 -5.92 -0.61
CA PRO A 159 1.76 -7.33 -0.61
C PRO A 159 2.95 -7.69 -1.51
N GLU A 160 3.23 -6.88 -2.54
CA GLU A 160 4.40 -7.04 -3.41
C GLU A 160 5.69 -6.47 -2.80
N GLY A 161 5.60 -5.57 -1.81
CA GLY A 161 6.76 -4.98 -1.15
C GLY A 161 7.56 -4.01 -2.03
N LEU A 162 6.99 -3.49 -3.12
CA LEU A 162 7.71 -2.68 -4.11
C LEU A 162 7.68 -1.16 -3.85
N GLY A 163 6.93 -0.69 -2.84
CA GLY A 163 6.76 0.75 -2.59
C GLY A 163 8.07 1.51 -2.34
N ILE A 164 8.90 1.02 -1.43
CA ILE A 164 10.18 1.68 -1.10
C ILE A 164 11.13 1.72 -2.29
N VAL A 165 11.32 0.59 -2.99
CA VAL A 165 12.24 0.53 -4.13
C VAL A 165 11.77 1.39 -5.29
N ARG A 166 10.47 1.38 -5.63
CA ARG A 166 9.91 2.25 -6.68
C ARG A 166 9.98 3.72 -6.28
N GLY A 167 9.71 4.04 -5.02
CA GLY A 167 9.84 5.40 -4.49
C GLY A 167 11.27 5.92 -4.60
N PHE A 168 12.25 5.12 -4.22
CA PHE A 168 13.67 5.48 -4.34
C PHE A 168 14.08 5.68 -5.80
N PHE A 169 13.68 4.80 -6.71
CA PHE A 169 13.96 4.99 -8.13
C PHE A 169 13.31 6.26 -8.68
N SER A 170 12.05 6.54 -8.33
CA SER A 170 11.40 7.79 -8.75
C SER A 170 12.11 9.04 -8.24
N ALA A 171 12.68 9.00 -7.02
CA ALA A 171 13.46 10.10 -6.47
C ALA A 171 14.78 10.29 -7.23
N LEU A 172 15.48 9.19 -7.51
CA LEU A 172 16.73 9.22 -8.27
C LEU A 172 16.53 9.68 -9.72
N ASP A 173 15.44 9.27 -10.35
CA ASP A 173 15.06 9.71 -11.70
C ASP A 173 14.74 11.22 -11.72
N ALA A 174 14.02 11.72 -10.70
CA ALA A 174 13.79 13.15 -10.54
C ALA A 174 15.10 13.92 -10.34
N CYS A 175 16.00 13.46 -9.47
CA CYS A 175 17.33 14.06 -9.29
C CYS A 175 18.15 14.05 -10.58
N SER A 176 18.08 12.97 -11.36
CA SER A 176 18.74 12.84 -12.66
C SER A 176 18.23 13.88 -13.65
N ALA A 177 16.91 14.07 -13.73
CA ALA A 177 16.30 15.10 -14.58
C ALA A 177 16.68 16.51 -14.15
N VAL A 178 16.62 16.81 -12.84
CA VAL A 178 17.05 18.10 -12.26
C VAL A 178 18.51 18.40 -12.61
N LYS A 179 19.40 17.41 -12.48
CA LYS A 179 20.81 17.55 -12.86
C LYS A 179 20.95 17.93 -14.33
N ARG A 180 20.30 17.21 -15.24
CA ARG A 180 20.40 17.48 -16.69
C ARG A 180 19.88 18.88 -17.05
N TRP A 181 18.79 19.30 -16.42
CA TRP A 181 18.27 20.66 -16.56
C TRP A 181 19.32 21.70 -16.15
N ALA A 182 19.92 21.53 -14.96
CA ALA A 182 20.94 22.43 -14.43
C ALA A 182 22.21 22.48 -15.30
N GLU A 183 22.51 21.40 -16.02
CA GLU A 183 23.61 21.33 -17.01
C GLU A 183 23.24 21.98 -18.36
N GLY A 184 22.07 22.61 -18.49
CA GLY A 184 21.63 23.32 -19.69
C GLY A 184 20.90 22.45 -20.71
N THR A 185 20.42 21.27 -20.32
CA THR A 185 19.59 20.44 -21.21
C THR A 185 18.25 21.10 -21.46
N ASP A 186 17.87 21.23 -22.73
CA ASP A 186 16.56 21.74 -23.15
C ASP A 186 15.38 21.06 -22.42
N ARG A 187 14.29 21.81 -22.30
CA ARG A 187 13.11 21.44 -21.50
C ARG A 187 12.49 20.13 -21.95
N VAL A 188 12.27 20.00 -23.26
CA VAL A 188 11.65 18.82 -23.86
C VAL A 188 12.54 17.61 -23.65
N LYS A 189 13.86 17.78 -23.80
CA LYS A 189 14.84 16.70 -23.58
C LYS A 189 14.94 16.28 -22.12
N THR A 190 14.79 17.21 -21.18
CA THR A 190 14.77 16.90 -19.74
C THR A 190 13.52 16.10 -19.37
N VAL A 191 12.34 16.51 -19.84
CA VAL A 191 11.10 15.76 -19.61
C VAL A 191 11.19 14.37 -20.24
N ALA A 192 11.64 14.26 -21.50
CA ALA A 192 11.79 12.98 -22.18
C ALA A 192 12.79 12.04 -21.48
N HIS A 193 13.83 12.58 -20.82
CA HIS A 193 14.77 11.81 -20.01
C HIS A 193 14.08 11.15 -18.83
N PHE A 194 13.30 11.92 -18.08
CA PHE A 194 12.50 11.39 -16.96
C PHE A 194 11.47 10.38 -17.44
N ASP A 195 10.73 10.68 -18.51
CA ASP A 195 9.67 9.80 -19.03
C ASP A 195 10.22 8.45 -19.50
N THR A 196 11.43 8.44 -20.06
CA THR A 196 12.11 7.20 -20.46
C THR A 196 12.38 6.30 -19.25
N ALA A 197 12.80 6.87 -18.13
CA ALA A 197 13.02 6.13 -16.88
C ALA A 197 11.69 5.72 -16.24
N PHE A 198 10.72 6.64 -16.16
CA PHE A 198 9.40 6.38 -15.59
C PHE A 198 8.65 5.26 -16.34
N ALA A 199 8.80 5.16 -17.67
CA ALA A 199 8.24 4.06 -18.46
C ALA A 199 8.81 2.68 -18.09
N LYS A 200 10.00 2.63 -17.47
CA LYS A 200 10.62 1.39 -16.97
C LYS A 200 10.24 1.07 -15.53
N LEU A 201 9.73 2.05 -14.79
CA LEU A 201 9.18 1.84 -13.46
C LEU A 201 7.90 0.99 -13.61
N LYS A 202 8.05 -0.32 -13.39
CA LYS A 202 6.98 -1.31 -13.42
C LYS A 202 6.51 -1.62 -12.03
#